data_AF-A0A081SG87-F1
#
_entry.id   AF-A0A081SG87-F1
#
_cell.length_a   1.000
_cell.length_b   1.000
_cell.length_c   1.000
_cell.angle_alpha   90.00
_cell.angle_beta   90.00
_cell.angle_gamma   90.00
#
_symmetry.space_group_name_H-M   'P 1'
#
loop_
_entity.id
_entity.type
_entity.pdbx_description
1 polymer ?
#
loop_
_entity_poly.entity_id
_entity_poly.type
_entity_poly.pdbx_seq_one_letter_code
_entity_poly.pdbx_strand_id
1 'polypeptide(L)'
;MTALFQKVTVFSVLCPLLIAVGLPYSLYLLTRDSVSAIGGVYVLIAVAVAAALWGLDRWLAGLVPLVLLSVAEVLLLGSLTLWYSYDWREFIIDASANSSRIFIIAYTLDDTLAEEPSVAFPFGKNMTISDRNYVILRDAYRPAENRVSPSLKPPVSWGNETRSMGIGLQDSRFTALYIFSGGNAEVSEAERENAVKEFFARVKK
;
A
#
# COMPACT_ATOMS: atom_id res chain seq x y z
N MET A 1 38.30 10.68 -23.68
CA MET A 1 37.81 9.65 -22.73
C MET A 1 37.98 10.01 -21.25
N THR A 2 38.45 11.22 -20.91
CA THR A 2 38.72 11.64 -19.51
C THR A 2 37.57 12.41 -18.83
N ALA A 3 36.54 12.84 -19.57
CA ALA A 3 35.44 13.63 -19.02
C ALA A 3 34.43 12.82 -18.18
N LEU A 4 34.37 11.49 -18.36
CA LEU A 4 33.32 10.64 -17.76
C LEU A 4 33.44 10.46 -16.23
N PHE A 5 34.63 10.74 -15.67
CA PHE A 5 34.96 10.51 -14.25
C PHE A 5 35.39 11.76 -13.48
N GLN A 6 35.38 12.96 -14.07
CA GLN A 6 35.88 14.16 -13.38
C GLN A 6 34.94 14.69 -12.29
N LYS A 7 33.67 14.31 -12.32
CA LYS A 7 32.64 14.76 -11.38
C LYS A 7 31.92 13.55 -10.81
N VAL A 8 32.29 13.19 -9.58
CA VAL A 8 31.65 12.11 -8.82
C VAL A 8 30.39 12.68 -8.18
N THR A 9 29.23 12.20 -8.64
CA THR A 9 27.90 12.54 -8.09
C THR A 9 27.31 11.32 -7.39
N VAL A 10 26.19 11.48 -6.69
CA VAL A 10 25.53 10.36 -6.00
C VAL A 10 25.04 9.33 -7.03
N PHE A 11 24.48 9.79 -8.14
CA PHE A 11 24.00 8.91 -9.22
C PHE A 11 25.14 8.19 -9.95
N SER A 12 26.31 8.84 -10.05
CA SER A 12 27.50 8.22 -10.63
C SER A 12 28.00 6.98 -9.92
N VAL A 13 27.65 6.83 -8.64
CA VAL A 13 28.04 5.70 -7.80
C VAL A 13 26.87 4.73 -7.66
N LEU A 14 25.68 5.23 -7.34
CA LEU A 14 24.49 4.40 -7.09
C LEU A 14 24.00 3.68 -8.35
N CYS A 15 23.91 4.35 -9.49
CA CYS A 15 23.33 3.74 -10.69
C CYS A 15 24.20 2.60 -11.24
N PRO A 16 25.54 2.73 -11.38
CA PRO A 16 26.39 1.60 -11.78
C PRO A 16 26.33 0.43 -10.80
N LEU A 17 26.24 0.69 -9.49
CA LEU A 17 26.10 -0.35 -8.48
C LEU A 17 24.76 -1.09 -8.62
N LEU A 18 23.66 -0.37 -8.82
CA LEU A 18 22.34 -0.94 -9.08
C LEU A 18 22.33 -1.78 -10.37
N ILE A 19 23.03 -1.35 -11.42
CA ILE A 19 23.14 -2.10 -12.67
C ILE A 19 23.97 -3.37 -12.44
N ALA A 20 25.12 -3.25 -11.78
CA ALA A 20 26.04 -4.36 -11.54
C ALA A 20 25.42 -5.48 -10.70
N VAL A 21 24.56 -5.14 -9.73
CA VAL A 21 23.86 -6.12 -8.88
C VAL A 21 22.52 -6.53 -9.50
N GLY A 22 21.75 -5.57 -10.01
CA GLY A 22 20.39 -5.79 -10.51
C GLY A 22 20.34 -6.60 -11.81
N LEU A 23 21.31 -6.41 -12.71
CA LEU A 23 21.35 -7.14 -13.97
C LEU A 23 21.53 -8.66 -13.76
N PRO A 24 22.55 -9.17 -13.05
CA PRO A 24 22.68 -10.61 -12.81
C PRO A 24 21.51 -11.16 -11.98
N TYR A 25 20.99 -10.39 -11.02
CA TYR A 25 19.83 -10.82 -10.22
C TYR A 25 18.54 -10.93 -11.06
N SER A 26 18.30 -9.99 -11.97
CA SER A 26 17.16 -10.04 -12.89
C SER A 26 17.22 -11.25 -13.82
N LEU A 27 18.40 -11.52 -14.41
CA LEU A 27 18.63 -12.69 -15.27
C LEU A 27 18.43 -13.98 -14.50
N TYR A 28 18.90 -14.04 -13.25
CA TYR A 28 18.68 -15.19 -12.38
C TYR A 28 17.18 -15.42 -12.10
N LEU A 29 16.42 -14.38 -11.76
CA LEU A 29 14.98 -14.48 -11.51
C LEU A 29 14.20 -14.92 -12.75
N LEU A 30 14.60 -14.48 -13.94
CA LEU A 30 14.01 -14.89 -15.21
C LEU A 30 14.14 -16.39 -15.51
N THR A 31 15.11 -17.07 -14.88
CA THR A 31 15.30 -18.54 -15.03
C THR A 31 14.49 -19.38 -14.03
N ARG A 32 13.77 -18.75 -13.11
CA ARG A 32 12.96 -19.43 -12.08
C ARG A 32 11.48 -19.53 -12.49
N ASP A 33 10.66 -20.10 -11.61
CA ASP A 33 9.21 -20.28 -11.79
C ASP A 33 8.48 -18.99 -12.22
N SER A 34 7.27 -19.14 -12.77
CA SER A 34 6.52 -18.06 -13.42
C SER A 34 6.37 -16.78 -12.59
N VAL A 35 6.16 -16.90 -11.27
CA VAL A 35 6.07 -15.75 -10.35
C VAL A 35 7.43 -15.03 -10.21
N SER A 36 8.51 -15.80 -10.08
CA SER A 36 9.86 -15.25 -9.99
C SER A 36 10.29 -14.59 -11.30
N ALA A 37 9.90 -15.16 -12.45
CA ALA A 37 10.18 -14.60 -13.76
C ALA A 37 9.55 -13.21 -13.95
N ILE A 38 8.30 -13.01 -13.51
CA ILE A 38 7.65 -11.69 -13.51
C ILE A 38 8.44 -10.70 -12.65
N GLY A 39 8.88 -11.13 -11.46
CA GLY A 39 9.79 -10.35 -10.62
C GLY A 39 11.08 -9.95 -11.33
N GLY A 40 11.68 -10.89 -12.08
CA GLY A 40 12.88 -10.65 -12.89
C GLY A 40 12.67 -9.57 -13.96
N VAL A 41 11.53 -9.56 -14.65
CA VAL A 41 11.17 -8.52 -15.62
C VAL A 41 11.10 -7.14 -14.95
N TYR A 42 10.47 -7.04 -13.77
CA TYR A 42 10.41 -5.76 -13.04
C TYR A 42 11.79 -5.25 -12.64
N VAL A 43 12.68 -6.12 -12.17
CA VAL A 43 14.06 -5.74 -11.85
C VAL A 43 14.81 -5.29 -13.11
N LEU A 44 14.60 -5.95 -14.24
CA LEU A 44 15.25 -5.59 -15.51
C LEU A 44 14.80 -4.21 -16.02
N ILE A 45 13.51 -3.88 -15.88
CA ILE A 45 12.98 -2.53 -16.15
C ILE A 45 13.65 -1.51 -15.24
N ALA A 46 13.78 -1.79 -13.94
CA ALA A 46 14.46 -0.89 -12.99
C ALA A 46 15.94 -0.67 -13.34
N VAL A 47 16.65 -1.72 -13.79
CA VAL A 47 18.04 -1.63 -14.28
C VAL A 47 18.12 -0.73 -15.52
N ALA A 48 17.19 -0.88 -16.47
CA ALA A 48 17.15 -0.03 -17.66
C ALA A 48 16.93 1.45 -17.31
N VAL A 49 16.03 1.74 -16.36
CA VAL A 49 15.81 3.10 -15.84
C VAL A 49 17.08 3.64 -15.16
N ALA A 50 17.75 2.84 -14.34
CA ALA A 50 19.01 3.23 -13.69
C ALA A 50 20.11 3.56 -14.71
N ALA A 51 20.21 2.79 -15.80
CA ALA A 51 21.15 3.07 -16.89
C ALA A 51 20.84 4.38 -17.62
N ALA A 52 19.56 4.67 -17.86
CA ALA A 52 19.13 5.93 -18.47
C ALA A 52 19.45 7.13 -17.56
N LEU A 53 19.15 7.02 -16.26
CA LEU A 53 19.46 8.04 -15.26
C LEU A 53 20.97 8.30 -15.14
N TRP A 54 21.77 7.23 -15.16
CA TRP A 54 23.23 7.36 -15.16
C TRP A 54 23.74 8.11 -16.38
N GLY A 55 23.27 7.75 -17.58
CA GLY A 55 23.64 8.46 -18.81
C GLY A 55 23.27 9.94 -18.77
N LEU A 56 22.08 10.26 -18.28
CA LEU A 56 21.60 11.64 -18.11
C LEU A 56 22.42 12.42 -17.08
N ASP A 57 22.75 11.82 -15.94
CA ASP A 57 23.64 12.39 -14.92
C ASP A 57 25.04 12.68 -15.49
N ARG A 58 25.67 11.73 -16.20
CA ARG A 58 26.98 11.95 -16.86
C ARG A 58 26.93 13.10 -17.87
N TRP A 59 25.84 13.22 -18.62
CA TRP A 59 25.63 14.31 -19.57
C TRP A 59 25.46 15.66 -18.86
N LEU A 60 24.62 15.74 -17.82
CA LEU A 60 24.40 16.95 -17.03
C LEU A 60 25.63 17.38 -16.23
N ALA A 61 26.45 16.45 -15.76
CA ALA A 61 27.72 16.76 -15.09
C ALA A 61 28.67 17.55 -16.00
N GLY A 62 28.56 17.41 -17.33
CA GLY A 62 29.30 18.21 -18.31
C GLY A 62 28.80 19.66 -18.44
N LEU A 63 27.56 19.94 -18.05
CA LEU A 63 26.88 21.23 -18.27
C LEU A 63 26.68 22.04 -16.99
N VAL A 64 26.50 21.37 -15.85
CA VAL A 64 26.08 21.97 -14.58
C VAL A 64 27.22 21.91 -13.55
N PRO A 65 27.34 22.91 -12.65
CA PRO A 65 28.23 22.82 -11.50
C PRO A 65 27.91 21.60 -10.62
N LEU A 66 28.96 20.92 -10.13
CA LEU A 66 28.82 19.67 -9.37
C LEU A 66 27.88 19.84 -8.16
N VAL A 67 28.02 20.94 -7.41
CA VAL A 67 27.25 21.20 -6.19
C VAL A 67 25.74 21.27 -6.49
N LEU A 68 25.35 21.99 -7.54
CA LEU A 68 23.94 22.12 -7.93
C LEU A 68 23.35 20.78 -8.37
N LEU A 69 24.12 20.01 -9.14
CA LEU A 69 23.70 18.69 -9.60
C LEU A 69 23.54 17.71 -8.42
N SER A 70 24.48 17.68 -7.49
CA SER A 70 24.39 16.83 -6.29
C SER A 70 23.23 17.21 -5.38
N VAL A 71 22.94 18.50 -5.20
CA VAL A 71 21.76 18.95 -4.44
C VAL A 71 20.47 18.48 -5.13
N ALA A 72 20.37 18.63 -6.45
CA ALA A 72 19.22 18.18 -7.21
C ALA A 72 19.01 16.65 -7.10
N GLU A 73 20.09 15.86 -7.18
CA GLU A 73 20.05 14.40 -7.00
C GLU A 73 19.56 14.00 -5.60
N VAL A 74 20.07 14.65 -4.55
CA VAL A 74 19.66 14.37 -3.17
C VAL A 74 18.18 14.73 -2.96
N LEU A 75 17.72 15.85 -3.51
CA LEU A 75 16.30 16.22 -3.46
C LEU A 75 15.44 15.23 -4.23
N LEU A 76 15.89 14.77 -5.40
CA LEU A 76 15.17 13.75 -6.17
C LEU A 76 15.07 12.43 -5.39
N LEU A 77 16.18 11.94 -4.82
CA LEU A 77 16.19 10.74 -3.98
C LEU A 77 15.30 10.87 -2.74
N GLY A 78 15.36 12.02 -2.07
CA GLY A 78 14.50 12.33 -0.93
C GLY A 78 13.03 12.30 -1.32
N SER A 79 12.67 12.94 -2.44
CA SER A 79 11.30 12.97 -2.94
C SER A 79 10.79 11.59 -3.33
N LEU A 80 11.59 10.77 -4.01
CA LEU A 80 11.25 9.40 -4.37
C LEU A 80 11.09 8.51 -3.14
N THR A 81 11.97 8.69 -2.14
CA THR A 81 11.91 7.92 -0.88
C THR A 81 10.67 8.30 -0.08
N LEU A 82 10.32 9.58 -0.01
CA LEU A 82 9.09 10.05 0.64
C LEU A 82 7.85 9.54 -0.10
N TRP A 83 7.84 9.58 -1.43
CA TRP A 83 6.74 9.07 -2.24
C TRP A 83 6.57 7.56 -2.08
N TYR A 84 7.66 6.78 -2.18
CA TYR A 84 7.64 5.34 -1.93
C TYR A 84 7.15 5.02 -0.52
N SER A 85 7.67 5.75 0.47
CA SER A 85 7.25 5.60 1.87
C SER A 85 5.80 6.01 2.11
N TYR A 86 5.18 6.77 1.22
CA TYR A 86 3.76 7.12 1.30
C TYR A 86 2.88 6.06 0.62
N ASP A 87 3.29 5.56 -0.55
CA ASP A 87 2.55 4.55 -1.32
C ASP A 87 2.50 3.19 -0.60
N TRP A 88 3.59 2.79 0.05
CA TRP A 88 3.73 1.48 0.71
C TRP A 88 3.19 1.42 2.15
N ARG A 89 2.56 2.48 2.66
CA ARG A 89 2.07 2.48 4.04
C ARG A 89 0.73 1.78 4.18
N GLU A 90 0.67 0.90 5.18
CA GLU A 90 -0.55 0.23 5.61
C GLU A 90 -1.61 1.25 6.02
N PHE A 91 -2.83 1.02 5.56
CA PHE A 91 -4.01 1.75 6.02
C PHE A 91 -4.56 1.04 7.25
N ILE A 92 -4.56 1.68 8.42
CA ILE A 92 -5.00 1.05 9.67
C ILE A 92 -6.38 1.54 10.06
N ILE A 93 -7.31 0.61 10.25
CA ILE A 93 -8.61 0.87 10.86
C ILE A 93 -8.49 0.51 12.35
N ASP A 94 -8.44 1.51 13.21
CA ASP A 94 -8.34 1.33 14.66
C ASP A 94 -9.73 1.21 15.28
N ALA A 95 -10.16 -0.02 15.53
CA ALA A 95 -11.38 -0.36 16.24
C ALA A 95 -11.12 -0.77 17.70
N SER A 96 -9.93 -0.49 18.25
CA SER A 96 -9.55 -0.96 19.59
C SER A 96 -10.45 -0.46 20.73
N ALA A 97 -11.00 0.75 20.58
CA ALA A 97 -11.93 1.35 21.54
C ALA A 97 -13.37 0.83 21.40
N ASN A 98 -13.67 0.08 20.34
CA ASN A 98 -15.00 -0.48 20.10
C ASN A 98 -15.22 -1.70 21.01
N SER A 99 -16.44 -1.86 21.52
CA SER A 99 -16.84 -3.00 22.35
C SER A 99 -17.58 -4.12 21.59
N SER A 100 -17.86 -3.92 20.30
CA SER A 100 -18.61 -4.86 19.47
C SER A 100 -17.85 -6.17 19.25
N ARG A 101 -18.58 -7.29 19.17
CA ARG A 101 -18.03 -8.63 18.83
C ARG A 101 -17.88 -8.86 17.32
N ILE A 102 -18.56 -8.05 16.53
CA ILE A 102 -18.55 -8.10 15.06
C ILE A 102 -18.16 -6.72 14.55
N PHE A 103 -17.27 -6.66 13.57
CA PHE A 103 -16.90 -5.44 12.86
C PHE A 103 -17.03 -5.66 11.35
N ILE A 104 -17.62 -4.70 10.64
CA ILE A 104 -17.94 -4.82 9.21
C ILE A 104 -17.13 -3.79 8.43
N ILE A 105 -16.37 -4.25 7.42
CA ILE A 105 -15.75 -3.39 6.42
C ILE A 105 -16.55 -3.56 5.12
N ALA A 106 -17.23 -2.51 4.69
CA ALA A 106 -17.96 -2.48 3.43
C ALA A 106 -17.19 -1.66 2.39
N TYR A 107 -17.21 -2.10 1.14
CA TYR A 107 -16.60 -1.41 0.02
C TYR A 107 -17.67 -0.89 -0.94
N THR A 108 -17.49 0.30 -1.47
CA THR A 108 -18.43 0.94 -2.40
C THR A 108 -17.71 1.72 -3.51
N LEU A 109 -18.38 1.87 -4.66
CA LEU A 109 -17.98 2.79 -5.73
C LEU A 109 -18.62 4.17 -5.57
N ASP A 110 -19.53 4.34 -4.62
CA ASP A 110 -20.23 5.60 -4.37
C ASP A 110 -19.42 6.47 -3.39
N ASP A 111 -18.88 7.56 -3.92
CA ASP A 111 -18.08 8.53 -3.16
C ASP A 111 -18.86 9.22 -2.03
N THR A 112 -20.19 9.25 -2.11
CA THR A 112 -21.02 9.87 -1.06
C THR A 112 -21.21 8.97 0.16
N LEU A 113 -21.07 7.65 -0.02
CA LEU A 113 -21.18 6.65 1.04
C LEU A 113 -19.82 6.31 1.66
N ALA A 114 -18.73 6.53 0.93
CA ALA A 114 -17.39 6.18 1.36
C ALA A 114 -16.84 7.14 2.42
N GLU A 115 -16.31 6.58 3.49
CA GLU A 115 -15.59 7.32 4.51
C GLU A 115 -14.12 7.47 4.11
N GLU A 116 -13.59 8.68 4.27
CA GLU A 116 -12.18 8.96 3.99
C GLU A 116 -11.33 8.87 5.26
N PRO A 117 -10.19 8.18 5.23
CA PRO A 117 -9.31 8.11 6.38
C PRO A 117 -8.66 9.45 6.66
N SER A 118 -8.38 9.73 7.94
CA SER A 118 -7.53 10.86 8.27
C SER A 118 -6.13 10.60 7.74
N VAL A 119 -5.70 11.44 6.80
CA VAL A 119 -4.35 11.42 6.24
C VAL A 119 -3.57 12.52 6.92
N ALA A 120 -2.59 12.16 7.75
CA ALA A 120 -1.59 13.10 8.22
C ALA A 120 -0.30 12.88 7.42
N PHE A 121 0.18 13.92 6.74
CA PHE A 121 1.55 13.87 6.22
C PHE A 121 2.52 14.21 7.36
N PRO A 122 3.65 13.49 7.54
CA PRO A 122 4.14 12.31 6.82
C PRO A 122 3.69 10.95 7.43
N PHE A 123 2.71 10.94 8.33
CA PHE A 123 2.37 9.80 9.19
C PHE A 123 0.98 9.20 8.93
N GLY A 124 0.97 8.03 8.28
CA GLY A 124 -0.11 7.04 8.33
C GLY A 124 -1.42 7.42 7.65
N LYS A 125 -2.06 6.43 7.02
CA LYS A 125 -3.51 6.47 6.79
C LYS A 125 -4.11 5.75 7.98
N ASN A 126 -4.78 6.47 8.86
CA ASN A 126 -5.47 5.87 9.99
C ASN A 126 -6.94 6.30 9.99
N MET A 127 -7.79 5.42 10.51
CA MET A 127 -9.18 5.75 10.78
C MET A 127 -9.51 5.16 12.13
N THR A 128 -9.87 6.01 13.09
CA THR A 128 -10.23 5.55 14.44
C THR A 128 -11.75 5.46 14.54
N ILE A 129 -12.25 4.31 14.96
CA ILE A 129 -13.68 4.02 15.06
C ILE A 129 -13.98 3.50 16.48
N SER A 130 -14.73 4.29 17.24
CA SER A 130 -15.05 3.99 18.64
C SER A 130 -16.54 3.72 18.89
N ASP A 131 -17.42 4.32 18.11
CA ASP A 131 -18.86 4.41 18.36
C ASP A 131 -19.71 3.50 17.47
N ARG A 132 -19.12 2.96 16.40
CA ARG A 132 -19.81 2.09 15.43
C ARG A 132 -19.02 0.82 15.13
N ASN A 133 -19.74 -0.22 14.76
CA ASN A 133 -19.21 -1.54 14.41
C ASN A 133 -19.00 -1.74 12.92
N TYR A 134 -18.91 -0.66 12.13
CA TYR A 134 -18.66 -0.75 10.71
C TYR A 134 -17.87 0.45 10.18
N VAL A 135 -17.31 0.27 8.99
CA VAL A 135 -16.73 1.32 8.16
C VAL A 135 -17.10 1.06 6.71
N ILE A 136 -17.37 2.15 5.98
CA ILE A 136 -17.60 2.09 4.53
C ILE A 136 -16.39 2.72 3.85
N LEU A 137 -15.71 1.97 2.98
CA LEU A 137 -14.51 2.42 2.27
C LEU A 137 -14.75 2.45 0.77
N ARG A 138 -13.98 3.28 0.07
CA ARG A 138 -13.91 3.22 -1.40
C ARG A 138 -13.38 1.86 -1.84
N ASP A 139 -13.92 1.33 -2.94
CA ASP A 139 -13.48 0.05 -3.53
C ASP A 139 -11.99 0.06 -3.93
N ALA A 140 -11.40 1.24 -4.13
CA ALA A 140 -9.95 1.42 -4.32
C ALA A 140 -9.10 0.86 -3.15
N TYR A 141 -9.67 0.69 -1.96
CA TYR A 141 -9.02 0.08 -0.79
C TYR A 141 -9.34 -1.42 -0.64
N ARG A 142 -9.99 -2.05 -1.63
CA ARG A 142 -10.40 -3.45 -1.55
C ARG A 142 -9.22 -4.42 -1.71
N PRO A 143 -9.15 -5.53 -0.94
CA PRO A 143 -8.16 -6.59 -1.12
C PRO A 143 -8.56 -7.43 -2.34
N ALA A 144 -8.20 -6.99 -3.54
CA ALA A 144 -8.35 -7.83 -4.74
C ALA A 144 -7.02 -8.02 -5.47
N GLU A 145 -6.15 -7.02 -5.60
CA GLU A 145 -4.87 -7.21 -6.32
C GLU A 145 -3.83 -6.09 -6.12
N ASN A 146 -4.02 -5.12 -5.19
CA ASN A 146 -3.07 -4.00 -5.01
C ASN A 146 -2.81 -3.54 -3.56
N ARG A 147 -1.51 -3.40 -3.29
CA ARG A 147 -0.69 -2.55 -2.38
C ARG A 147 -1.18 -2.04 -1.01
N VAL A 148 -2.48 -1.90 -0.72
CA VAL A 148 -2.92 -1.36 0.60
C VAL A 148 -4.25 -1.97 1.02
N SER A 149 -4.24 -3.23 1.46
CA SER A 149 -5.36 -3.78 2.22
C SER A 149 -5.44 -3.07 3.58
N PRO A 150 -6.62 -2.64 4.04
CA PRO A 150 -6.76 -2.07 5.37
C PRO A 150 -6.41 -3.14 6.42
N SER A 151 -5.47 -2.83 7.29
CA SER A 151 -5.18 -3.61 8.49
C SER A 151 -6.18 -3.21 9.56
N LEU A 152 -7.01 -4.15 10.01
CA LEU A 152 -7.90 -3.93 11.15
C LEU A 152 -7.10 -4.13 12.43
N LYS A 153 -7.02 -3.10 13.26
CA LYS A 153 -6.62 -3.24 14.66
C LYS A 153 -7.90 -3.54 15.46
N PRO A 154 -8.09 -4.79 15.93
CA PRO A 154 -9.36 -5.23 16.48
C PRO A 154 -9.66 -4.60 17.86
N PRO A 155 -10.93 -4.63 18.29
CA PRO A 155 -11.32 -4.40 19.68
C PRO A 155 -10.42 -5.11 20.69
N VAL A 156 -10.04 -4.43 21.78
CA VAL A 156 -9.23 -5.05 22.85
C VAL A 156 -9.91 -6.31 23.42
N SER A 157 -11.24 -6.32 23.42
CA SER A 157 -12.06 -7.46 23.88
C SER A 157 -11.89 -8.74 23.06
N TRP A 158 -11.34 -8.66 21.85
CA TRP A 158 -11.15 -9.83 20.97
C TRP A 158 -9.85 -10.59 21.27
N GLY A 159 -8.93 -10.00 22.03
CA GLY A 159 -7.61 -10.57 22.26
C GLY A 159 -6.83 -10.74 20.96
N ASN A 160 -6.17 -11.89 20.80
CA ASN A 160 -5.34 -12.20 19.63
C ASN A 160 -6.11 -12.89 18.49
N GLU A 161 -7.40 -13.14 18.65
CA GLU A 161 -8.20 -13.89 17.69
C GLU A 161 -8.99 -12.95 16.80
N THR A 162 -8.73 -13.01 15.49
CA THR A 162 -9.51 -12.28 14.49
C THR A 162 -9.76 -13.20 13.30
N ARG A 163 -11.03 -13.38 12.96
CA ARG A 163 -11.45 -14.15 11.78
C ARG A 163 -12.09 -13.18 10.79
N SER A 164 -11.64 -13.23 9.53
CA SER A 164 -12.22 -12.46 8.43
C SER A 164 -12.95 -13.40 7.47
N MET A 165 -14.18 -13.07 7.11
CA MET A 165 -14.93 -13.78 6.07
C MET A 165 -15.53 -12.77 5.08
N GLY A 166 -15.28 -12.99 3.80
CA GLY A 166 -15.95 -12.24 2.73
C GLY A 166 -17.35 -12.80 2.50
N ILE A 167 -18.34 -11.93 2.37
CA ILE A 167 -19.72 -12.31 2.05
C ILE A 167 -20.13 -11.71 0.71
N GLY A 168 -20.76 -12.51 -0.14
CA GLY A 168 -21.40 -12.05 -1.38
C GLY A 168 -22.60 -11.15 -1.07
N LEU A 169 -22.68 -10.00 -1.72
CA LEU A 169 -23.62 -8.93 -1.39
C LEU A 169 -25.04 -9.17 -1.91
N GLN A 170 -26.03 -8.63 -1.17
CA GLN A 170 -27.43 -8.49 -1.60
C GLN A 170 -27.79 -7.05 -2.04
N ASP A 171 -26.96 -6.03 -1.75
CA ASP A 171 -27.24 -4.61 -2.01
C ASP A 171 -26.28 -4.06 -3.09
N SER A 172 -26.83 -3.43 -4.13
CA SER A 172 -26.08 -2.92 -5.29
C SER A 172 -25.24 -1.68 -5.00
N ARG A 173 -25.40 -1.04 -3.83
CA ARG A 173 -24.61 0.12 -3.42
C ARG A 173 -23.21 -0.26 -2.94
N PHE A 174 -22.97 -1.53 -2.67
CA PHE A 174 -21.69 -2.03 -2.20
C PHE A 174 -21.09 -3.01 -3.23
N THR A 175 -19.77 -3.15 -3.21
CA THR A 175 -19.01 -4.05 -4.08
C THR A 175 -18.44 -5.25 -3.34
N ALA A 176 -18.15 -5.10 -2.04
CA ALA A 176 -17.82 -6.20 -1.14
C ALA A 176 -18.16 -5.88 0.31
N LEU A 177 -18.32 -6.92 1.11
CA LEU A 177 -18.48 -6.84 2.56
C LEU A 177 -17.59 -7.88 3.22
N TYR A 178 -16.76 -7.43 4.16
CA TYR A 178 -15.91 -8.28 4.98
C TYR A 178 -16.36 -8.17 6.43
N ILE A 179 -16.65 -9.32 7.02
CA ILE A 179 -17.05 -9.41 8.41
C ILE A 179 -15.87 -9.93 9.20
N PHE A 180 -15.53 -9.18 10.24
CA PHE A 180 -14.54 -9.52 11.23
C PHE A 180 -15.24 -9.87 12.54
N SER A 181 -14.75 -10.89 13.22
CA SER A 181 -15.21 -11.27 14.55
C SER A 181 -14.03 -11.82 15.36
N GLY A 182 -14.09 -11.63 16.68
CA GLY A 182 -13.08 -12.14 17.60
C GLY A 182 -13.65 -12.59 18.95
N GLY A 183 -12.84 -13.34 19.70
CA GLY A 183 -13.17 -13.98 20.96
C GLY A 183 -13.38 -15.51 20.87
N ASN A 184 -13.20 -16.21 22.01
CA ASN A 184 -13.16 -17.68 22.13
C ASN A 184 -14.44 -18.45 21.69
N ALA A 185 -15.50 -17.77 21.26
CA ALA A 185 -16.75 -18.39 20.86
C ALA A 185 -17.04 -18.07 19.39
N GLU A 186 -17.28 -19.10 18.59
CA GLU A 186 -17.67 -18.92 17.19
C GLU A 186 -18.96 -18.10 17.10
N VAL A 187 -18.91 -16.99 16.35
CA VAL A 187 -20.13 -16.21 16.06
C VAL A 187 -21.04 -17.07 15.18
N SER A 188 -22.27 -17.26 15.65
CA SER A 188 -23.26 -18.06 14.94
C SER A 188 -23.65 -17.41 13.61
N GLU A 189 -24.08 -18.21 12.63
CA GLU A 189 -24.53 -17.69 11.34
C GLU A 189 -25.69 -16.71 11.48
N ALA A 190 -26.62 -16.97 12.41
CA ALA A 190 -27.74 -16.08 12.70
C ALA A 190 -27.31 -14.71 13.25
N GLU A 191 -26.30 -14.66 14.13
CA GLU A 191 -25.75 -13.39 14.62
C GLU A 191 -25.06 -12.60 13.50
N ARG A 192 -24.36 -13.28 12.59
CA ARG A 192 -23.74 -12.64 11.42
C ARG A 192 -24.79 -12.04 10.49
N GLU A 193 -25.82 -12.82 10.14
CA GLU A 193 -26.91 -12.33 9.29
C GLU A 193 -27.64 -11.14 9.92
N ASN A 194 -27.86 -11.18 11.23
CA ASN A 194 -28.50 -10.09 11.94
C ASN A 194 -27.64 -8.81 11.91
N ALA A 195 -26.32 -8.94 12.10
CA ALA A 195 -25.39 -7.82 11.99
C ALA A 195 -25.38 -7.19 10.58
N VAL A 196 -25.45 -8.02 9.53
CA VAL A 196 -25.55 -7.54 8.14
C VAL A 196 -26.87 -6.83 7.88
N LYS A 197 -27.99 -7.38 8.37
CA LYS A 197 -29.31 -6.74 8.26
C LYS A 197 -29.33 -5.40 8.97
N GLU A 198 -28.76 -5.32 10.17
CA GLU A 198 -28.65 -4.09 10.95
C GLU A 198 -27.77 -3.05 10.24
N PHE A 199 -26.63 -3.46 9.69
CA PHE A 199 -25.78 -2.60 8.87
C PHE A 199 -26.56 -1.99 7.70
N PHE A 200 -27.23 -2.80 6.88
CA PHE A 200 -28.00 -2.27 5.75
C PHE A 200 -29.17 -1.38 6.19
N ALA A 201 -29.80 -1.66 7.33
CA ALA A 201 -30.87 -0.81 7.88
C ALA A 201 -30.34 0.57 8.31
N ARG A 202 -29.13 0.63 8.87
CA ARG A 202 -28.48 1.88 9.31
C ARG A 202 -28.00 2.73 8.13
N VAL A 203 -27.49 2.11 7.06
CA VAL A 203 -26.99 2.82 5.86
C VAL A 203 -28.11 3.15 4.84
N LYS A 204 -29.37 2.79 5.12
CA LYS A 204 -30.53 3.15 4.29
C LYS A 204 -31.15 4.51 4.62
N LYS A 205 -30.70 5.16 5.69
CA LYS A 205 -31.12 6.53 6.07
C LYS A 205 -30.14 7.55 5.52
#